data_AF-A0A811TER8-F1
#
_entry.id   AF-A0A811TER8-F1
#
_cell.length_a   1.000
_cell.length_b   1.000
_cell.length_c   1.000
_cell.angle_alpha   90.00
_cell.angle_beta   90.00
_cell.angle_gamma   90.00
#
_symmetry.space_group_name_H-M   'P 1'
#
loop_
_entity.id
_entity.type
_entity.pdbx_description
1 polymer ?
#
loop_
_entity_poly.entity_id
_entity_poly.type
_entity_poly.pdbx_seq_one_letter_code
_entity_poly.pdbx_strand_id
1 'polypeptide(L)'
;MLSVSEEYVRELNPDAMLEVFGQDYNPQAYAICESDMMIKGQNLDNIHKADSFTEDLMPEKTFDYMLANPPFGVKWESEANFIKKEHEEQGFGGRFGAGLPRINDGSFLFLQHMISKMKDPLDGGTRLAIVFNGSPLFTGSAGSGESNIRRWIIENDWLEAIVALPDQLFYNTGISTYLWIVTNRKEEHRRGKIQLIDATSFFTKMRKSLGNKRNEISDIQRDEITRLHGDFMEGEYVKIFDNSDFGYHRITVERPLWLNFTVNEEHLDRLREAKPFVNLAKSKKRKDTTAAEAEIAEGERMQQAILDALGELSSEGVIKNRDRFSALLKAAFNGAEPSLPASLFKAILMALSERDETADACTDKKGNPEPDSDLRDYENVPLREDINEYMAREVLPHVPDAWVDESKTKVGYEINFNRYFYKYTPPQPLEVIEADLKIIEKEIADMLEEVV
;
A
#
# COMPACT_ATOMS: atom_id res chain seq x y z
N MET A 1 -0.33 19.66 -24.01
CA MET A 1 -1.54 18.84 -23.73
C MET A 1 -2.79 19.64 -24.04
N LEU A 2 -3.00 20.79 -23.39
CA LEU A 2 -4.14 21.69 -23.62
C LEU A 2 -4.37 22.03 -25.11
N SER A 3 -3.36 22.60 -25.77
CA SER A 3 -3.49 23.08 -27.15
C SER A 3 -3.73 21.97 -28.17
N VAL A 4 -3.10 20.80 -27.98
CA VAL A 4 -3.33 19.62 -28.84
C VAL A 4 -4.73 19.07 -28.64
N SER A 5 -5.25 19.14 -27.40
CA SER A 5 -6.62 18.69 -27.10
C SER A 5 -7.64 19.63 -27.72
N GLU A 6 -7.38 20.94 -27.68
CA GLU A 6 -8.22 21.93 -28.35
C GLU A 6 -8.27 21.69 -29.87
N GLU A 7 -7.10 21.55 -30.51
CA GLU A 7 -7.00 21.25 -31.95
C GLU A 7 -7.80 20.01 -32.31
N TYR A 8 -7.61 18.90 -31.57
CA TYR A 8 -8.33 17.65 -31.80
C TYR A 8 -9.85 17.80 -31.66
N VAL A 9 -10.33 18.54 -30.66
CA VAL A 9 -11.78 18.76 -30.50
C VAL A 9 -12.33 19.62 -31.63
N ARG A 10 -11.58 20.61 -32.12
CA ARG A 10 -11.99 21.42 -33.27
C ARG A 10 -12.02 20.65 -34.59
N GLU A 11 -11.13 19.65 -34.75
CA GLU A 11 -11.19 18.73 -35.89
C GLU A 11 -12.50 17.93 -35.91
N LEU A 12 -13.00 17.54 -34.73
CA LEU A 12 -14.27 16.82 -34.58
C LEU A 12 -15.50 17.73 -34.69
N ASN A 13 -15.41 18.94 -34.14
CA ASN A 13 -16.48 19.93 -34.17
C ASN A 13 -15.88 21.35 -34.33
N PRO A 14 -15.84 21.88 -35.57
CA PRO A 14 -15.31 23.21 -35.84
C PRO A 14 -16.04 24.35 -35.10
N ASP A 15 -17.32 24.14 -34.78
CA ASP A 15 -18.17 25.11 -34.08
C ASP A 15 -18.07 25.00 -32.55
N ALA A 16 -17.21 24.13 -32.02
CA ALA A 16 -17.01 23.98 -30.58
C ALA A 16 -16.47 25.28 -29.97
N MET A 17 -17.19 25.77 -28.95
CA MET A 17 -16.75 26.89 -28.13
C MET A 17 -15.99 26.34 -26.93
N LEU A 18 -14.66 26.40 -26.99
CA LEU A 18 -13.76 25.84 -25.99
C LEU A 18 -13.12 26.96 -25.18
N GLU A 19 -13.14 26.81 -23.86
CA GLU A 19 -12.32 27.58 -22.95
C GLU A 19 -11.27 26.66 -22.34
N VAL A 20 -10.01 27.06 -22.43
CA VAL A 20 -8.88 26.29 -21.92
C VAL A 20 -8.37 26.90 -20.62
N PHE A 21 -8.05 26.03 -19.65
CA PHE A 21 -7.56 26.39 -18.32
C PHE A 21 -6.36 25.52 -17.98
N GLY A 22 -5.37 26.09 -17.30
CA GLY A 22 -4.17 25.35 -16.94
C GLY A 22 -3.43 25.96 -15.76
N GLN A 23 -2.74 25.11 -15.01
CA GLN A 23 -1.84 25.54 -13.94
C GLN A 23 -0.58 24.69 -13.95
N ASP A 24 0.57 25.34 -13.89
CA ASP A 24 1.87 24.66 -13.81
C ASP A 24 2.82 25.46 -12.91
N TYR A 25 3.48 24.79 -11.97
CA TYR A 25 4.42 25.43 -11.06
C TYR A 25 5.78 25.71 -11.73
N ASN A 26 6.12 24.97 -12.79
CA ASN A 26 7.39 25.09 -13.49
C ASN A 26 7.39 26.36 -14.36
N PRO A 27 8.30 27.33 -14.10
CA PRO A 27 8.30 28.60 -14.83
C PRO A 27 8.52 28.46 -16.34
N GLN A 28 9.30 27.47 -16.78
CA GLN A 28 9.59 27.24 -18.20
C GLN A 28 8.39 26.61 -18.90
N ALA A 29 7.77 25.60 -18.28
CA ALA A 29 6.57 24.97 -18.83
C ALA A 29 5.42 25.99 -18.93
N TYR A 30 5.22 26.80 -17.89
CA TYR A 30 4.28 27.92 -17.89
C TYR A 30 4.54 28.88 -19.07
N ALA A 31 5.77 29.39 -19.21
CA ALA A 31 6.10 30.37 -20.25
C ALA A 31 5.91 29.81 -21.68
N ILE A 32 6.23 28.53 -21.90
CA ILE A 32 5.99 27.85 -23.17
C ILE A 32 4.48 27.72 -23.43
N CYS A 33 3.70 27.32 -22.42
CA CYS A 33 2.25 27.21 -22.51
C CYS A 33 1.61 28.57 -22.82
N GLU A 34 1.96 29.61 -22.06
CA GLU A 34 1.48 30.98 -22.22
C GLU A 34 1.79 31.52 -23.63
N SER A 35 3.01 31.28 -24.14
CA SER A 35 3.40 31.68 -25.50
C SER A 35 2.55 31.00 -26.58
N ASP A 36 2.30 29.68 -26.43
CA ASP A 36 1.47 28.92 -27.37
C ASP A 36 0.00 29.38 -27.33
N MET A 37 -0.54 29.63 -26.13
CA MET A 37 -1.89 30.17 -25.93
C MET A 37 -2.04 31.57 -26.55
N MET A 38 -1.02 32.42 -26.39
CA MET A 38 -1.00 33.76 -26.99
C MET A 38 -1.04 33.69 -28.53
N ILE A 39 -0.25 32.81 -29.14
CA ILE A 39 -0.22 32.61 -30.60
C ILE A 39 -1.58 32.13 -31.12
N LYS A 40 -2.28 31.30 -30.34
CA LYS A 40 -3.60 30.74 -30.67
C LYS A 40 -4.77 31.67 -30.32
N GLY A 41 -4.51 32.85 -29.76
CA GLY A 41 -5.54 33.84 -29.41
C GLY A 41 -6.40 33.44 -28.21
N GLN A 42 -5.88 32.59 -27.33
CA GLN A 42 -6.57 32.14 -26.11
C GLN A 42 -6.49 33.16 -24.97
N ASN A 43 -7.40 33.04 -24.00
CA ASN A 43 -7.38 33.89 -22.82
C ASN A 43 -6.24 33.49 -21.87
N LEU A 44 -5.23 34.35 -21.75
CA LEU A 44 -4.08 34.12 -20.88
C LEU A 44 -4.43 34.14 -19.39
N ASP A 45 -5.53 34.81 -19.01
CA ASP A 45 -5.98 34.87 -17.60
C ASP A 45 -6.39 33.49 -17.05
N ASN A 46 -6.58 32.50 -17.92
CA ASN A 46 -6.92 31.13 -17.54
C ASN A 46 -5.69 30.22 -17.34
N ILE A 47 -4.47 30.75 -17.57
CA ILE A 47 -3.22 30.01 -17.44
C ILE A 47 -2.45 30.56 -16.24
N HIS A 48 -2.16 29.68 -15.28
CA HIS A 48 -1.68 30.07 -13.98
C HIS A 48 -0.30 29.46 -13.66
N LYS A 49 0.55 30.24 -13.01
CA LYS A 49 1.86 29.79 -12.53
C LYS A 49 1.89 29.66 -11.01
N ALA A 50 1.57 28.47 -10.50
CA ALA A 50 1.60 28.19 -9.07
C ALA A 50 1.59 26.68 -8.80
N ASP A 51 1.97 26.28 -7.59
CA ASP A 51 1.82 24.90 -7.12
C ASP A 51 0.34 24.57 -6.89
N SER A 52 -0.17 23.53 -7.55
CA SER A 52 -1.59 23.14 -7.49
C SER A 52 -2.06 22.69 -6.10
N PHE A 53 -1.15 22.26 -5.23
CA PHE A 53 -1.50 21.85 -3.87
C PHE A 53 -1.57 23.04 -2.94
N THR A 54 -0.52 23.86 -2.87
CA THR A 54 -0.47 24.96 -1.89
C THR A 54 -1.17 26.23 -2.36
N GLU A 55 -1.29 26.43 -3.67
CA GLU A 55 -1.83 27.64 -4.29
C GLU A 55 -2.76 27.28 -5.45
N ASP A 56 -3.96 26.77 -5.11
CA ASP A 56 -5.02 26.53 -6.09
C ASP A 56 -5.55 27.88 -6.62
N LEU A 57 -5.23 28.21 -7.88
CA LEU A 57 -5.66 29.47 -8.50
C LEU A 57 -7.03 29.37 -9.18
N MET A 58 -7.69 28.21 -9.07
CA MET A 58 -9.02 27.97 -9.62
C MET A 58 -9.95 27.27 -8.61
N PRO A 59 -10.04 27.72 -7.33
CA PRO A 59 -10.70 26.99 -6.25
C PRO A 59 -12.17 26.66 -6.55
N GLU A 60 -12.91 27.64 -7.08
CA GLU A 60 -14.35 27.55 -7.37
C GLU A 60 -14.68 27.10 -8.79
N LYS A 61 -13.68 26.75 -9.61
CA LYS A 61 -13.91 26.33 -11.00
C LYS A 61 -14.19 24.83 -11.08
N THR A 62 -15.08 24.48 -11.99
CA THR A 62 -15.37 23.10 -12.36
C THR A 62 -15.31 22.93 -13.87
N PHE A 63 -14.98 21.74 -14.35
CA PHE A 63 -14.63 21.50 -15.76
C PHE A 63 -15.39 20.31 -16.35
N ASP A 64 -15.77 20.38 -17.62
CA ASP A 64 -16.38 19.25 -18.34
C ASP A 64 -15.38 18.12 -18.62
N TYR A 65 -14.15 18.52 -18.97
CA TYR A 65 -13.05 17.63 -19.31
C TYR A 65 -11.76 18.08 -18.62
N MET A 66 -11.01 17.13 -18.07
CA MET A 66 -9.69 17.41 -17.48
C MET A 66 -8.68 16.37 -17.94
N LEU A 67 -7.47 16.82 -18.27
CA LEU A 67 -6.37 15.96 -18.67
C LEU A 67 -5.13 16.34 -17.87
N ALA A 68 -4.44 15.35 -17.32
CA ALA A 68 -3.21 15.59 -16.57
C ALA A 68 -2.16 14.50 -16.81
N ASN A 69 -0.91 14.91 -16.89
CA ASN A 69 0.26 14.02 -16.80
C ASN A 69 1.17 14.57 -15.69
N PRO A 70 0.77 14.39 -14.42
CA PRO A 70 1.57 14.89 -13.30
C PRO A 70 2.90 14.13 -13.22
N PRO A 71 3.90 14.70 -12.55
CA PRO A 71 5.16 14.02 -12.32
C PRO A 71 4.94 12.74 -11.48
N PHE A 72 5.53 11.63 -11.92
CA PHE A 72 5.27 10.32 -11.30
C PHE A 72 5.97 10.16 -9.96
N GLY A 73 5.23 9.73 -8.93
CA GLY A 73 5.79 9.38 -7.62
C GLY A 73 6.49 10.55 -6.92
N VAL A 74 5.99 11.78 -7.11
CA VAL A 74 6.60 12.96 -6.48
C VAL A 74 6.43 12.92 -4.98
N LYS A 75 7.54 13.18 -4.28
CA LYS A 75 7.55 13.41 -2.83
C LYS A 75 6.92 14.77 -2.52
N TRP A 76 5.94 14.80 -1.62
CA TRP A 76 5.15 16.01 -1.27
C TRP A 76 5.43 16.53 0.15
N GLU A 77 6.65 16.33 0.66
CA GLU A 77 7.02 16.72 2.02
C GLU A 77 6.95 18.23 2.25
N SER A 78 7.31 19.02 1.24
CA SER A 78 7.29 20.49 1.32
C SER A 78 5.85 21.02 1.46
N GLU A 79 4.90 20.34 0.84
CA GLU A 79 3.47 20.67 0.83
C GLU A 79 2.73 20.01 2.01
N ALA A 80 3.41 19.15 2.78
CA ALA A 80 2.74 18.22 3.69
C ALA A 80 1.95 18.89 4.80
N ASN A 81 2.46 19.99 5.36
CA ASN A 81 1.77 20.73 6.41
C ASN A 81 0.45 21.32 5.90
N PHE A 82 0.45 21.85 4.67
CA PHE A 82 -0.74 22.43 4.06
C PHE A 82 -1.79 21.35 3.79
N ILE A 83 -1.37 20.26 3.15
CA ILE A 83 -2.26 19.16 2.75
C ILE A 83 -2.85 18.43 3.97
N LYS A 84 -2.04 18.18 5.01
CA LYS A 84 -2.52 17.57 6.26
C LYS A 84 -3.52 18.47 6.95
N LYS A 85 -3.26 19.77 7.02
CA LYS A 85 -4.19 20.74 7.61
C LYS A 85 -5.53 20.76 6.86
N GLU A 86 -5.52 20.80 5.53
CA GLU A 86 -6.74 20.75 4.73
C GLU A 86 -7.52 19.45 4.96
N HIS A 87 -6.82 18.30 4.98
CA HIS A 87 -7.43 17.00 5.29
C HIS A 87 -8.06 16.96 6.70
N GLU A 88 -7.34 17.41 7.72
CA GLU A 88 -7.77 17.38 9.12
C GLU A 88 -8.91 18.36 9.42
N GLU A 89 -8.85 19.58 8.86
CA GLU A 89 -9.83 20.64 9.14
C GLU A 89 -11.08 20.56 8.25
N GLN A 90 -10.93 20.15 6.99
CA GLN A 90 -12.01 20.20 6.00
C GLN A 90 -12.55 18.82 5.62
N GLY A 91 -11.78 17.74 5.80
CA GLY A 91 -12.18 16.40 5.41
C GLY A 91 -12.66 16.35 3.95
N PHE A 92 -13.84 15.78 3.71
CA PHE A 92 -14.48 15.74 2.38
C PHE A 92 -15.01 17.08 1.87
N GLY A 93 -15.05 18.12 2.71
CA GLY A 93 -15.32 19.49 2.26
C GLY A 93 -14.12 20.14 1.56
N GLY A 94 -12.90 19.61 1.79
CA GLY A 94 -11.68 19.97 1.08
C GLY A 94 -11.31 18.94 0.01
N ARG A 95 -10.13 19.09 -0.59
CA ARG A 95 -9.69 18.25 -1.72
C ARG A 95 -9.23 16.87 -1.30
N PHE A 96 -8.66 16.72 -0.11
CA PHE A 96 -7.95 15.50 0.31
C PHE A 96 -8.71 14.63 1.31
N GLY A 97 -10.05 14.71 1.32
CA GLY A 97 -10.89 14.04 2.32
C GLY A 97 -10.84 12.52 2.33
N ALA A 98 -10.52 11.89 1.20
CA ALA A 98 -10.51 10.42 1.09
C ALA A 98 -9.28 9.77 1.74
N GLY A 99 -8.26 10.57 2.07
CA GLY A 99 -7.04 10.12 2.72
C GLY A 99 -5.79 10.71 2.09
N LEU A 100 -4.67 10.49 2.77
CA LEU A 100 -3.36 11.00 2.36
C LEU A 100 -2.45 9.81 1.99
N PRO A 101 -1.88 9.78 0.78
CA PRO A 101 -0.91 8.75 0.42
C PRO A 101 0.36 8.91 1.25
N ARG A 102 1.31 7.98 1.16
CA ARG A 102 2.65 8.16 1.74
C ARG A 102 3.36 9.40 1.19
N ILE A 103 4.22 10.01 2.00
CA ILE A 103 4.93 11.26 1.67
C ILE A 103 5.75 11.17 0.38
N ASN A 104 6.29 10.00 0.04
CA ASN A 104 7.11 9.80 -1.15
C ASN A 104 6.30 9.51 -2.43
N ASP A 105 4.97 9.62 -2.41
CA ASP A 105 4.13 9.44 -3.60
C ASP A 105 2.85 10.29 -3.54
N GLY A 106 2.87 11.43 -4.23
CA GLY A 106 1.75 12.36 -4.33
C GLY A 106 0.77 12.08 -5.47
N SER A 107 0.86 10.94 -6.17
CA SER A 107 0.07 10.68 -7.38
C SER A 107 -1.44 10.81 -7.13
N PHE A 108 -1.93 10.27 -6.01
CA PHE A 108 -3.35 10.39 -5.64
C PHE A 108 -3.79 11.78 -5.17
N LEU A 109 -2.85 12.65 -4.76
CA LEU A 109 -3.18 14.03 -4.41
C LEU A 109 -3.59 14.81 -5.67
N PHE A 110 -2.91 14.59 -6.80
CA PHE A 110 -3.31 15.19 -8.08
C PHE A 110 -4.70 14.71 -8.51
N LEU A 111 -4.99 13.41 -8.42
CA LEU A 111 -6.32 12.90 -8.79
C LEU A 111 -7.41 13.43 -7.86
N GLN A 112 -7.18 13.48 -6.55
CA GLN A 112 -8.11 14.10 -5.60
C GLN A 112 -8.36 15.58 -5.91
N HIS A 113 -7.31 16.34 -6.24
CA HIS A 113 -7.45 17.72 -6.69
C HIS A 113 -8.28 17.83 -7.98
N MET A 114 -8.09 16.94 -8.96
CA MET A 114 -8.93 16.95 -10.17
C MET A 114 -10.39 16.57 -9.85
N ILE A 115 -10.62 15.58 -8.96
CA ILE A 115 -11.97 15.17 -8.54
C ILE A 115 -12.70 16.34 -7.86
N SER A 116 -12.00 17.18 -7.08
CA SER A 116 -12.60 18.36 -6.45
C SER A 116 -13.09 19.42 -7.45
N LYS A 117 -12.72 19.32 -8.73
CA LYS A 117 -13.13 20.22 -9.82
C LYS A 117 -14.19 19.60 -10.73
N MET A 118 -14.77 18.47 -10.34
CA MET A 118 -15.87 17.89 -11.08
C MET A 118 -17.14 18.74 -10.93
N LYS A 119 -17.87 18.88 -12.03
CA LYS A 119 -19.24 19.42 -12.03
C LYS A 119 -20.18 18.43 -11.37
N ASP A 120 -21.29 18.92 -10.84
CA ASP A 120 -22.39 18.06 -10.42
C ASP A 120 -22.90 17.26 -11.64
N PRO A 121 -23.24 15.96 -11.50
CA PRO A 121 -23.84 15.18 -12.57
C PRO A 121 -25.11 15.80 -13.17
N LEU A 122 -25.89 16.56 -12.39
CA LEU A 122 -27.07 17.30 -12.85
C LEU A 122 -26.71 18.45 -13.80
N ASP A 123 -25.50 19.02 -13.67
CA ASP A 123 -24.96 20.07 -14.54
C ASP A 123 -24.16 19.48 -15.72
N GLY A 124 -24.39 18.19 -16.02
CA GLY A 124 -23.74 17.48 -17.11
C GLY A 124 -22.48 16.73 -16.71
N GLY A 125 -22.00 16.85 -15.47
CA GLY A 125 -20.86 16.11 -14.91
C GLY A 125 -19.52 16.33 -15.61
N THR A 126 -18.54 15.50 -15.25
CA THR A 126 -17.15 15.62 -15.69
C THR A 126 -16.57 14.28 -16.12
N ARG A 127 -15.70 14.29 -17.13
CA ARG A 127 -14.83 13.16 -17.47
C ARG A 127 -13.37 13.61 -17.47
N LEU A 128 -12.49 12.88 -16.83
CA LEU A 128 -11.06 13.18 -16.78
C LEU A 128 -10.20 11.98 -17.16
N ALA A 129 -9.01 12.26 -17.65
CA ALA A 129 -7.95 11.27 -17.83
C ALA A 129 -6.65 11.74 -17.15
N ILE A 130 -6.05 10.87 -16.35
CA ILE A 130 -4.77 11.12 -15.71
C ILE A 130 -3.79 9.99 -16.05
N VAL A 131 -2.55 10.38 -16.37
CA VAL A 131 -1.46 9.43 -16.60
C VAL A 131 -0.79 9.09 -15.28
N PHE A 132 -0.64 7.80 -14.99
CA PHE A 132 0.07 7.30 -13.83
C PHE A 132 1.17 6.30 -14.18
N ASN A 133 2.11 6.12 -13.25
CA ASN A 133 2.91 4.90 -13.18
C ASN A 133 2.07 3.75 -12.57
N GLY A 134 2.69 2.61 -12.27
CA GLY A 134 1.98 1.48 -11.65
C GLY A 134 1.56 1.70 -10.19
N SER A 135 2.09 2.69 -9.47
CA SER A 135 1.90 2.81 -8.01
C SER A 135 0.43 2.96 -7.60
N PRO A 136 -0.38 3.82 -8.25
CA PRO A 136 -1.81 3.95 -7.93
C PRO A 136 -2.61 2.66 -8.04
N LEU A 137 -2.16 1.64 -8.78
CA LEU A 137 -2.90 0.38 -8.92
C LEU A 137 -2.91 -0.46 -7.64
N PHE A 138 -1.80 -0.53 -6.90
CA PHE A 138 -1.63 -1.54 -5.84
C PHE A 138 -0.89 -1.05 -4.60
N THR A 139 -0.27 0.13 -4.60
CA THR A 139 0.44 0.63 -3.42
C THR A 139 -0.53 0.87 -2.27
N GLY A 140 -0.15 0.46 -1.06
CA GLY A 140 -0.89 0.72 0.18
C GLY A 140 -1.73 -0.47 0.61
N SER A 141 -1.57 -0.87 1.87
CA SER A 141 -2.35 -1.96 2.48
C SER A 141 -3.78 -1.52 2.81
N ALA A 142 -4.68 -2.47 3.04
CA ALA A 142 -5.99 -2.22 3.63
C ALA A 142 -5.96 -1.20 4.79
N GLY A 143 -6.77 -0.15 4.68
CA GLY A 143 -6.83 0.97 5.62
C GLY A 143 -5.72 2.02 5.50
N SER A 144 -4.75 1.88 4.59
CA SER A 144 -3.80 2.96 4.26
C SER A 144 -4.49 4.03 3.42
N GLY A 145 -3.88 5.23 3.34
CA GLY A 145 -4.45 6.33 2.57
C GLY A 145 -4.63 6.00 1.09
N GLU A 146 -3.67 5.36 0.45
CA GLU A 146 -3.78 4.96 -0.98
C GLU A 146 -4.93 3.97 -1.21
N SER A 147 -5.06 2.97 -0.33
CA SER A 147 -6.16 2.01 -0.41
C SER A 147 -7.50 2.69 -0.15
N ASN A 148 -7.58 3.65 0.77
CA ASN A 148 -8.82 4.37 1.08
C ASN A 148 -9.21 5.33 -0.04
N ILE A 149 -8.25 6.00 -0.67
CA ILE A 149 -8.50 6.86 -1.85
C ILE A 149 -8.99 6.01 -3.02
N ARG A 150 -8.35 4.88 -3.33
CA ARG A 150 -8.84 3.94 -4.35
C ARG A 150 -10.26 3.47 -4.05
N ARG A 151 -10.47 3.01 -2.82
CA ARG A 151 -11.79 2.58 -2.33
C ARG A 151 -12.83 3.66 -2.57
N TRP A 152 -12.55 4.89 -2.16
CA TRP A 152 -13.46 6.02 -2.31
C TRP A 152 -13.82 6.28 -3.79
N ILE A 153 -12.84 6.27 -4.70
CA ILE A 153 -13.08 6.49 -6.13
C ILE A 153 -13.94 5.35 -6.72
N ILE A 154 -13.66 4.10 -6.34
CA ILE A 154 -14.35 2.90 -6.85
C ILE A 154 -15.77 2.79 -6.28
N GLU A 155 -15.95 3.02 -4.98
CA GLU A 155 -17.26 2.93 -4.31
C GLU A 155 -18.20 4.07 -4.72
N ASN A 156 -17.68 5.25 -5.09
CA ASN A 156 -18.48 6.31 -5.73
C ASN A 156 -18.75 6.06 -7.22
N ASP A 157 -18.31 4.91 -7.76
CA ASP A 157 -18.48 4.52 -9.15
C ASP A 157 -17.87 5.51 -10.15
N TRP A 158 -16.75 6.15 -9.80
CA TRP A 158 -16.11 7.14 -10.66
C TRP A 158 -15.02 6.58 -11.57
N LEU A 159 -14.28 5.55 -11.14
CA LEU A 159 -13.29 4.91 -12.01
C LEU A 159 -14.00 4.18 -13.14
N GLU A 160 -13.87 4.64 -14.38
CA GLU A 160 -14.55 4.04 -15.54
C GLU A 160 -13.67 3.03 -16.26
N ALA A 161 -12.41 3.39 -16.51
CA ALA A 161 -11.48 2.52 -17.20
C ALA A 161 -10.02 2.75 -16.79
N ILE A 162 -9.19 1.72 -16.94
CA ILE A 162 -7.73 1.81 -16.86
C ILE A 162 -7.15 1.22 -18.14
N VAL A 163 -6.32 1.99 -18.83
CA VAL A 163 -5.60 1.55 -20.03
C VAL A 163 -4.11 1.39 -19.70
N ALA A 164 -3.59 0.17 -19.75
CA ALA A 164 -2.15 -0.07 -19.64
C ALA A 164 -1.49 0.23 -20.99
N LEU A 165 -0.55 1.17 -21.00
CA LEU A 165 0.15 1.59 -22.21
C LEU A 165 1.48 0.84 -22.39
N PRO A 166 2.01 0.80 -23.63
CA PRO A 166 3.36 0.30 -23.88
C PRO A 166 4.40 0.96 -22.98
N ASP A 167 5.48 0.23 -22.70
CA ASP A 167 6.65 0.79 -22.05
C ASP A 167 7.41 1.72 -23.01
N GLN A 168 8.41 2.45 -22.48
CA GLN A 168 9.31 3.28 -23.31
C GLN A 168 8.61 4.29 -24.23
N LEU A 169 7.45 4.82 -23.80
CA LEU A 169 6.73 5.88 -24.50
C LEU A 169 7.22 7.30 -24.16
N PHE A 170 7.94 7.46 -23.06
CA PHE A 170 8.38 8.76 -22.52
C PHE A 170 9.88 8.99 -22.72
N TYR A 171 10.27 10.25 -22.93
CA TYR A 171 11.68 10.62 -23.15
C TYR A 171 12.58 10.34 -21.95
N ASN A 172 12.04 10.50 -20.74
CA ASN A 172 12.82 10.50 -19.50
C ASN A 172 12.70 9.19 -18.72
N THR A 173 11.81 8.28 -19.10
CA THR A 173 11.60 7.02 -18.38
C THR A 173 11.16 5.90 -19.31
N GLY A 174 11.63 4.69 -19.04
CA GLY A 174 11.26 3.47 -19.75
C GLY A 174 10.10 2.70 -19.13
N ILE A 175 9.50 3.20 -18.04
CA ILE A 175 8.44 2.48 -17.31
C ILE A 175 7.16 2.34 -18.12
N SER A 176 6.37 1.31 -17.79
CA SER A 176 4.96 1.23 -18.20
C SER A 176 4.14 2.31 -17.51
N THR A 177 3.16 2.84 -18.23
CA THR A 177 2.25 3.90 -17.74
C THR A 177 0.81 3.49 -17.97
N TYR A 178 -0.09 4.11 -17.22
CA TYR A 178 -1.51 3.78 -17.21
C TYR A 178 -2.34 5.04 -17.36
N LEU A 179 -3.35 5.01 -18.22
CA LEU A 179 -4.37 6.04 -18.26
C LEU A 179 -5.50 5.63 -17.33
N TRP A 180 -5.79 6.45 -16.33
CA TRP A 180 -7.00 6.30 -15.52
C TRP A 180 -8.07 7.22 -16.08
N ILE A 181 -9.17 6.65 -16.53
CA ILE A 181 -10.35 7.37 -16.98
C ILE A 181 -11.34 7.40 -15.82
N VAL A 182 -11.66 8.60 -15.36
CA VAL A 182 -12.53 8.82 -14.19
C VAL A 182 -13.67 9.75 -14.59
N THR A 183 -14.90 9.41 -14.22
CA THR A 183 -16.08 10.22 -14.54
C THR A 183 -17.19 10.03 -13.53
N ASN A 184 -17.91 11.10 -13.18
CA ASN A 184 -19.11 11.04 -12.35
C ASN A 184 -20.42 10.98 -13.17
N ARG A 185 -20.30 10.74 -14.49
CA ARG A 185 -21.42 10.67 -15.44
C ARG A 185 -21.36 9.41 -16.30
N LYS A 186 -21.03 8.27 -15.68
CA LYS A 186 -21.00 6.97 -16.37
C LYS A 186 -22.30 6.69 -17.11
N GLU A 187 -22.17 6.20 -18.34
CA GLU A 187 -23.28 5.67 -19.13
C GLU A 187 -23.95 4.52 -18.39
N GLU A 188 -25.27 4.35 -18.58
CA GLU A 188 -26.07 3.41 -17.80
C GLU A 188 -25.50 1.98 -17.80
N HIS A 189 -25.03 1.50 -18.96
CA HIS A 189 -24.46 0.16 -19.11
C HIS A 189 -23.06 -0.01 -18.46
N ARG A 190 -22.40 1.08 -18.04
CA ARG A 190 -21.08 1.08 -17.37
C ARG A 190 -21.16 1.26 -15.86
N ARG A 191 -22.35 1.57 -15.32
CA ARG A 191 -22.53 1.81 -13.88
C ARG A 191 -22.18 0.55 -13.08
N GLY A 192 -21.45 0.74 -11.99
CA GLY A 192 -20.96 -0.32 -11.12
C GLY A 192 -19.82 -1.15 -11.71
N LYS A 193 -19.27 -0.76 -12.87
CA LYS A 193 -18.27 -1.52 -13.62
C LYS A 193 -17.01 -0.71 -13.93
N ILE A 194 -15.90 -1.42 -14.04
CA ILE A 194 -14.59 -0.89 -14.43
C ILE A 194 -14.05 -1.72 -15.59
N GLN A 195 -13.60 -1.01 -16.64
CA GLN A 195 -12.96 -1.62 -17.80
C GLN A 195 -11.43 -1.59 -17.67
N LEU A 196 -10.78 -2.74 -17.75
CA LEU A 196 -9.32 -2.81 -17.90
C LEU A 196 -8.97 -3.08 -19.37
N ILE A 197 -8.06 -2.29 -19.93
CA ILE A 197 -7.63 -2.40 -21.32
C ILE A 197 -6.11 -2.58 -21.37
N ASP A 198 -5.65 -3.76 -21.78
CA ASP A 198 -4.22 -4.03 -21.98
C ASP A 198 -3.79 -3.61 -23.39
N ALA A 199 -3.23 -2.40 -23.49
CA ALA A 199 -2.65 -1.89 -24.72
C ALA A 199 -1.12 -1.99 -24.73
N THR A 200 -0.50 -2.79 -23.86
CA THR A 200 0.97 -2.83 -23.72
C THR A 200 1.68 -3.29 -25.01
N SER A 201 1.03 -4.08 -25.85
CA SER A 201 1.54 -4.52 -27.16
C SER A 201 1.30 -3.52 -28.31
N PHE A 202 0.63 -2.39 -28.06
CA PHE A 202 0.15 -1.46 -29.09
C PHE A 202 1.19 -0.40 -29.38
N PHE A 203 2.34 -0.82 -29.89
CA PHE A 203 3.40 0.10 -30.28
C PHE A 203 4.04 -0.27 -31.63
N THR A 204 4.69 0.72 -32.22
CA THR A 204 5.67 0.59 -33.28
C THR A 204 7.02 1.02 -32.73
N LYS A 205 8.09 0.29 -33.05
CA LYS A 205 9.44 0.66 -32.66
C LYS A 205 9.91 1.87 -33.47
N MET A 206 10.40 2.88 -32.77
CA MET A 206 10.97 4.07 -33.40
C MET A 206 12.31 3.72 -34.06
N ARG A 207 12.55 4.29 -35.25
CA ARG A 207 13.84 4.14 -35.95
C ARG A 207 15.02 4.72 -35.18
N LYS A 208 14.79 5.82 -34.46
CA LYS A 208 15.79 6.50 -33.63
C LYS A 208 15.20 6.74 -32.25
N SER A 209 15.84 6.21 -31.22
CA SER A 209 15.44 6.45 -29.83
C SER A 209 15.67 7.91 -29.42
N LEU A 210 14.79 8.44 -28.57
CA LEU A 210 14.90 9.78 -27.99
C LEU A 210 14.94 9.66 -26.47
N GLY A 211 16.14 9.67 -25.90
CA GLY A 211 16.34 9.31 -24.50
C GLY A 211 15.88 7.86 -24.24
N ASN A 212 14.95 7.69 -23.31
CA ASN A 212 14.30 6.40 -23.01
C ASN A 212 13.14 6.07 -23.95
N LYS A 213 12.69 7.02 -24.79
CA LYS A 213 11.59 6.77 -25.72
C LYS A 213 12.07 5.90 -26.88
N ARG A 214 11.46 4.73 -27.02
CA ARG A 214 11.74 3.76 -28.10
C ARG A 214 10.49 3.32 -28.84
N ASN A 215 9.32 3.53 -28.23
CA ASN A 215 8.04 3.09 -28.74
C ASN A 215 7.15 4.30 -29.05
N GLU A 216 6.34 4.17 -30.10
CA GLU A 216 5.28 5.10 -30.46
C GLU A 216 3.97 4.34 -30.72
N ILE A 217 2.83 4.96 -30.43
CA ILE A 217 1.52 4.40 -30.73
C ILE A 217 1.09 5.02 -32.05
N SER A 218 0.92 4.20 -33.09
CA SER A 218 0.45 4.66 -34.39
C SER A 218 -1.02 5.10 -34.34
N ASP A 219 -1.48 5.89 -35.30
CA ASP A 219 -2.87 6.35 -35.33
C ASP A 219 -3.87 5.17 -35.40
N ILE A 220 -3.56 4.12 -36.17
CA ILE A 220 -4.36 2.89 -36.21
C ILE A 220 -4.46 2.25 -34.82
N GLN A 221 -3.36 2.22 -34.06
CA GLN A 221 -3.34 1.67 -32.71
C GLN A 221 -4.11 2.57 -31.72
N ARG A 222 -4.06 3.90 -31.89
CA ARG A 222 -4.84 4.86 -31.09
C ARG A 222 -6.34 4.69 -31.34
N ASP A 223 -6.74 4.54 -32.59
CA ASP A 223 -8.13 4.28 -32.99
C ASP A 223 -8.62 2.97 -32.38
N GLU A 224 -7.79 1.92 -32.43
CA GLU A 224 -8.14 0.64 -31.83
C GLU A 224 -8.28 0.72 -30.31
N ILE A 225 -7.37 1.39 -29.59
CA ILE A 225 -7.51 1.59 -28.13
C ILE A 225 -8.79 2.36 -27.81
N THR A 226 -9.10 3.39 -28.58
CA THR A 226 -10.31 4.20 -28.41
C THR A 226 -11.57 3.39 -28.69
N ARG A 227 -11.55 2.53 -29.72
CA ARG A 227 -12.62 1.60 -30.04
C ARG A 227 -12.82 0.56 -28.94
N LEU A 228 -11.74 -0.05 -28.45
CA LEU A 228 -11.80 -0.99 -27.32
C LEU A 228 -12.42 -0.34 -26.08
N HIS A 229 -12.06 0.92 -25.77
CA HIS A 229 -12.71 1.68 -24.70
C HIS A 229 -14.20 1.88 -24.99
N GLY A 230 -14.56 2.40 -26.17
CA GLY A 230 -15.93 2.72 -26.56
C GLY A 230 -16.87 1.51 -26.61
N ASP A 231 -16.43 0.40 -27.21
CA ASP A 231 -17.23 -0.82 -27.43
C ASP A 231 -17.64 -1.51 -26.12
N PHE A 232 -16.85 -1.33 -25.04
CA PHE A 232 -17.11 -1.92 -23.72
C PHE A 232 -17.44 -3.41 -23.77
N MET A 233 -16.66 -4.17 -24.54
CA MET A 233 -16.87 -5.59 -24.76
C MET A 233 -15.64 -6.38 -24.30
N GLU A 234 -15.87 -7.46 -23.55
CA GLU A 234 -14.78 -8.34 -23.13
C GLU A 234 -14.09 -8.99 -24.33
N GLY A 235 -12.77 -9.18 -24.19
CA GLY A 235 -11.97 -9.78 -25.24
C GLY A 235 -10.58 -10.15 -24.76
N GLU A 236 -9.66 -10.26 -25.71
CA GLU A 236 -8.25 -10.52 -25.43
C GLU A 236 -7.62 -9.37 -24.64
N TYR A 237 -7.87 -8.14 -25.08
CA TYR A 237 -7.29 -6.92 -24.51
C TYR A 237 -8.19 -6.22 -23.51
N VAL A 238 -9.42 -6.69 -23.32
CA VAL A 238 -10.42 -6.04 -22.46
C VAL A 238 -10.99 -7.02 -21.45
N LYS A 239 -10.98 -6.61 -20.17
CA LYS A 239 -11.66 -7.29 -19.07
C LYS A 239 -12.59 -6.31 -18.37
N ILE A 240 -13.78 -6.77 -17.99
CA ILE A 240 -14.78 -5.92 -17.32
C ILE A 240 -15.08 -6.53 -15.96
N PHE A 241 -14.93 -5.70 -14.93
CA PHE A 241 -15.12 -6.12 -13.55
C PHE A 241 -16.22 -5.28 -12.90
N ASP A 242 -16.88 -5.85 -11.90
CA ASP A 242 -17.71 -5.07 -10.99
C ASP A 242 -16.83 -4.35 -9.96
N ASN A 243 -17.30 -3.21 -9.43
CA ASN A 243 -16.53 -2.41 -8.46
C ASN A 243 -16.04 -3.24 -7.26
N SER A 244 -16.83 -4.21 -6.80
CA SER A 244 -16.51 -5.09 -5.67
C SER A 244 -15.38 -6.08 -5.94
N ASP A 245 -15.05 -6.36 -7.21
CA ASP A 245 -14.00 -7.34 -7.57
C ASP A 245 -12.59 -6.87 -7.19
N PHE A 246 -12.41 -5.56 -6.96
CA PHE A 246 -11.12 -4.97 -6.56
C PHE A 246 -10.96 -4.82 -5.04
N GLY A 247 -12.01 -5.10 -4.28
CA GLY A 247 -11.98 -5.02 -2.84
C GLY A 247 -11.62 -6.36 -2.20
N TYR A 248 -10.99 -6.29 -1.02
CA TYR A 248 -10.72 -7.45 -0.19
C TYR A 248 -10.80 -7.11 1.31
N HIS A 249 -11.13 -8.10 2.12
CA HIS A 249 -10.91 -8.10 3.56
C HIS A 249 -9.49 -8.56 3.85
N ARG A 250 -8.66 -7.67 4.42
CA ARG A 250 -7.42 -8.07 5.05
C ARG A 250 -7.72 -8.54 6.48
N ILE A 251 -7.77 -9.84 6.67
CA ILE A 251 -8.01 -10.46 7.96
C ILE A 251 -6.69 -10.63 8.71
N THR A 252 -6.74 -10.54 10.04
CA THR A 252 -5.60 -10.88 10.90
C THR A 252 -5.83 -12.29 11.41
N VAL A 253 -4.97 -13.22 10.99
CA VAL A 253 -5.01 -14.61 11.42
C VAL A 253 -4.09 -14.75 12.63
N GLU A 254 -4.68 -15.01 13.78
CA GLU A 254 -3.96 -15.20 15.04
C GLU A 254 -3.83 -16.71 15.32
N ARG A 255 -2.75 -17.07 16.02
CA ARG A 255 -2.49 -18.42 16.49
C ARG A 255 -2.26 -18.42 17.99
N PRO A 256 -2.54 -19.54 18.71
CA PRO A 256 -2.40 -19.56 20.15
C PRO A 256 -0.94 -19.40 20.57
N LEU A 257 -0.72 -18.70 21.67
CA LEU A 257 0.56 -18.63 22.33
C LEU A 257 0.74 -19.86 23.24
N TRP A 258 1.68 -20.73 22.89
CA TRP A 258 2.08 -21.85 23.75
C TRP A 258 3.44 -21.59 24.38
N LEU A 259 3.47 -21.63 25.71
CA LEU A 259 4.68 -21.37 26.48
C LEU A 259 4.95 -22.52 27.44
N ASN A 260 6.18 -23.01 27.45
CA ASN A 260 6.71 -23.72 28.59
C ASN A 260 7.50 -22.76 29.50
N PHE A 261 7.73 -23.18 30.73
CA PHE A 261 8.39 -22.40 31.76
C PHE A 261 9.42 -23.26 32.46
N THR A 262 10.65 -22.76 32.54
CA THR A 262 11.76 -23.46 33.18
C THR A 262 12.63 -22.45 33.92
N VAL A 263 13.17 -22.83 35.07
CA VAL A 263 14.24 -22.05 35.72
C VAL A 263 15.58 -22.72 35.43
N ASN A 264 16.35 -22.11 34.54
CA ASN A 264 17.72 -22.49 34.20
C ASN A 264 18.59 -21.22 34.10
N GLU A 265 19.91 -21.36 34.01
CA GLU A 265 20.81 -20.18 33.98
C GLU A 265 20.54 -19.26 32.77
N GLU A 266 20.24 -19.82 31.60
CA GLU A 266 19.93 -19.03 30.40
C GLU A 266 18.72 -18.12 30.62
N HIS A 267 17.64 -18.65 31.20
CA HIS A 267 16.44 -17.88 31.51
C HIS A 267 16.67 -16.85 32.62
N LEU A 268 17.51 -17.18 33.61
CA LEU A 268 17.91 -16.24 34.65
C LEU A 268 18.77 -15.10 34.08
N ASP A 269 19.61 -15.37 33.09
CA ASP A 269 20.36 -14.32 32.37
C ASP A 269 19.41 -13.38 31.63
N ARG A 270 18.40 -13.90 30.94
CA ARG A 270 17.33 -13.07 30.32
C ARG A 270 16.61 -12.20 31.36
N LEU A 271 16.37 -12.72 32.56
CA LEU A 271 15.78 -11.95 33.66
C LEU A 271 16.71 -10.84 34.16
N ARG A 272 18.01 -11.12 34.31
CA ARG A 272 19.03 -10.13 34.72
C ARG A 272 19.09 -8.94 33.75
N GLU A 273 18.80 -9.16 32.47
CA GLU A 273 18.74 -8.11 31.45
C GLU A 273 17.39 -7.39 31.37
N ALA A 274 16.33 -7.97 31.92
CA ALA A 274 14.98 -7.42 31.82
C ALA A 274 14.88 -6.05 32.53
N LYS A 275 14.42 -5.01 31.80
CA LYS A 275 14.33 -3.63 32.32
C LYS A 275 13.63 -3.52 33.70
N PRO A 276 12.48 -4.18 33.96
CA PRO A 276 11.83 -4.10 35.27
C PRO A 276 12.69 -4.67 36.41
N PHE A 277 13.50 -5.69 36.12
CA PHE A 277 14.44 -6.28 37.07
C PHE A 277 15.64 -5.38 37.28
N VAL A 278 16.29 -4.91 36.21
CA VAL A 278 17.43 -3.96 36.26
C VAL A 278 17.06 -2.67 36.98
N ASN A 279 15.84 -2.18 36.81
CA ASN A 279 15.38 -0.93 37.41
C ASN A 279 15.16 -1.01 38.93
N LEU A 280 15.14 -2.20 39.53
CA LEU A 280 15.10 -2.33 40.99
C LEU A 280 16.32 -1.67 41.63
N ALA A 281 17.51 -1.92 41.09
CA ALA A 281 18.77 -1.35 41.56
C ALA A 281 19.11 0.00 40.91
N LYS A 282 18.10 0.80 40.53
CA LYS A 282 18.30 2.16 39.97
C LYS A 282 17.52 3.20 40.75
N SER A 283 18.21 4.24 41.23
CA SER A 283 17.56 5.40 41.85
C SER A 283 17.31 6.53 40.85
N LYS A 284 16.14 7.18 40.98
CA LYS A 284 15.83 8.43 40.27
C LYS A 284 16.31 9.68 41.04
N LYS A 285 16.76 9.53 42.28
CA LYS A 285 17.21 10.62 43.14
C LYS A 285 18.66 10.98 42.79
N ARG A 286 18.84 12.06 42.02
CA ARG A 286 20.18 12.51 41.58
C ARG A 286 20.88 13.50 42.53
N LYS A 287 20.14 14.08 43.47
CA LYS A 287 20.63 15.16 44.35
C LYS A 287 20.85 14.74 45.80
N ASP A 288 20.33 13.57 46.18
CA ASP A 288 20.44 12.99 47.52
C ASP A 288 21.17 11.64 47.39
N THR A 289 22.50 11.69 47.49
CA THR A 289 23.38 10.54 47.24
C THR A 289 23.16 9.42 48.24
N THR A 290 22.92 9.76 49.52
CA THR A 290 22.68 8.76 50.57
C THR A 290 21.34 8.06 50.37
N ALA A 291 20.28 8.78 50.02
CA ALA A 291 19.00 8.14 49.70
C ALA A 291 19.07 7.31 48.41
N ALA A 292 19.86 7.74 47.42
CA ALA A 292 20.06 7.01 46.17
C ALA A 292 20.81 5.68 46.39
N GLU A 293 21.89 5.70 47.17
CA GLU A 293 22.66 4.50 47.54
C GLU A 293 21.80 3.51 48.35
N ALA A 294 20.99 4.00 49.28
CA ALA A 294 20.07 3.17 50.04
C ALA A 294 19.02 2.48 49.17
N GLU A 295 18.44 3.20 48.18
CA GLU A 295 17.49 2.63 47.21
C GLU A 295 18.15 1.58 46.31
N ILE A 296 19.37 1.82 45.84
CA ILE A 296 20.11 0.86 45.00
C ILE A 296 20.41 -0.41 45.79
N ALA A 297 20.93 -0.29 47.02
CA ALA A 297 21.25 -1.43 47.86
C ALA A 297 20.00 -2.25 48.23
N GLU A 298 18.85 -1.60 48.45
CA GLU A 298 17.56 -2.29 48.64
C GLU A 298 17.11 -3.02 47.36
N GLY A 299 17.28 -2.38 46.21
CA GLY A 299 17.02 -2.97 44.90
C GLY A 299 17.87 -4.21 44.61
N GLU A 300 19.17 -4.15 44.91
CA GLU A 300 20.10 -5.29 44.77
C GLU A 300 19.73 -6.44 45.72
N ARG A 301 19.35 -6.14 46.97
CA ARG A 301 18.82 -7.15 47.90
C ARG A 301 17.57 -7.83 47.32
N MET A 302 16.65 -7.05 46.76
CA MET A 302 15.43 -7.58 46.16
C MET A 302 15.73 -8.42 44.92
N GLN A 303 16.68 -8.02 44.07
CA GLN A 303 17.13 -8.82 42.93
C GLN A 303 17.69 -10.16 43.39
N GLN A 304 18.55 -10.18 44.41
CA GLN A 304 19.13 -11.42 44.93
C GLN A 304 18.04 -12.33 45.53
N ALA A 305 17.13 -11.78 46.33
CA ALA A 305 16.01 -12.53 46.89
C ALA A 305 15.12 -13.16 45.80
N ILE A 306 14.93 -12.45 44.67
CA ILE A 306 14.20 -12.99 43.52
C ILE A 306 14.95 -14.17 42.91
N LEU A 307 16.25 -14.04 42.67
CA LEU A 307 17.06 -15.12 42.08
C LEU A 307 17.12 -16.35 43.00
N ASP A 308 17.25 -16.14 44.31
CA ASP A 308 17.29 -17.23 45.29
C ASP A 308 15.95 -17.99 45.32
N ALA A 309 14.82 -17.28 45.38
CA ALA A 309 13.49 -17.88 45.36
C ALA A 309 13.20 -18.62 44.04
N LEU A 310 13.69 -18.10 42.91
CA LEU A 310 13.61 -18.82 41.63
C LEU A 310 14.49 -20.07 41.62
N GLY A 311 15.66 -20.03 42.28
CA GLY A 311 16.56 -21.17 42.41
C GLY A 311 15.90 -22.39 43.05
N GLU A 312 14.99 -22.21 44.01
CA GLU A 312 14.22 -23.31 44.60
C GLU A 312 13.31 -24.03 43.59
N LEU A 313 12.79 -23.27 42.61
CA LEU A 313 11.93 -23.78 41.54
C LEU A 313 12.69 -24.51 40.41
N SER A 314 14.04 -24.46 40.41
CA SER A 314 14.86 -25.16 39.39
C SER A 314 14.64 -26.68 39.37
N SER A 315 14.20 -27.26 40.49
CA SER A 315 13.93 -28.69 40.63
C SER A 315 12.62 -29.18 39.99
N GLU A 316 11.70 -28.27 39.65
CA GLU A 316 10.40 -28.61 39.03
C GLU A 316 10.52 -29.02 37.55
N GLY A 317 11.66 -28.73 36.91
CA GLY A 317 11.88 -29.00 35.48
C GLY A 317 11.03 -28.13 34.56
N VAL A 318 10.70 -28.65 33.38
CA VAL A 318 9.91 -27.95 32.36
C VAL A 318 8.42 -28.02 32.69
N ILE A 319 7.80 -26.88 32.94
CA ILE A 319 6.36 -26.77 33.22
C ILE A 319 5.64 -26.21 31.99
N LYS A 320 4.67 -26.96 31.47
CA LYS A 320 3.96 -26.63 30.22
C LYS A 320 2.63 -25.90 30.40
N ASN A 321 2.27 -25.54 31.63
CA ASN A 321 1.03 -24.86 31.95
C ASN A 321 1.30 -23.55 32.68
N ARG A 322 0.90 -22.42 32.08
CA ARG A 322 1.16 -21.07 32.61
C ARG A 322 0.51 -20.84 33.96
N ASP A 323 -0.71 -21.33 34.18
CA ASP A 323 -1.42 -21.10 35.44
C ASP A 323 -0.77 -21.87 36.59
N ARG A 324 -0.35 -23.12 36.34
CA ARG A 324 0.43 -23.91 37.28
C ARG A 324 1.75 -23.21 37.63
N PHE A 325 2.52 -22.80 36.62
CA PHE A 325 3.79 -22.11 36.87
C PHE A 325 3.57 -20.77 37.60
N SER A 326 2.54 -20.01 37.22
CA SER A 326 2.20 -18.75 37.89
C SER A 326 1.80 -18.96 39.36
N ALA A 327 1.14 -20.08 39.69
CA ALA A 327 0.81 -20.43 41.07
C ALA A 327 2.06 -20.79 41.89
N LEU A 328 2.98 -21.58 41.31
CA LEU A 328 4.27 -21.91 41.93
C LEU A 328 5.11 -20.64 42.15
N LEU A 329 5.17 -19.77 41.14
CA LEU A 329 5.89 -18.50 41.22
C LEU A 329 5.31 -17.61 42.33
N LYS A 330 3.98 -17.48 42.42
CA LYS A 330 3.33 -16.75 43.53
C LYS A 330 3.60 -17.38 44.89
N ALA A 331 3.64 -18.71 44.97
CA ALA A 331 3.95 -19.42 46.22
C ALA A 331 5.41 -19.19 46.66
N ALA A 332 6.36 -19.22 45.73
CA ALA A 332 7.78 -18.94 45.99
C ALA A 332 8.01 -17.51 46.52
N PHE A 333 7.18 -16.56 46.07
CA PHE A 333 7.21 -15.18 46.56
C PHE A 333 6.22 -14.90 47.71
N ASN A 334 5.54 -15.92 48.22
CA ASN A 334 4.58 -15.76 49.31
C ASN A 334 5.34 -15.52 50.63
N GLY A 335 5.28 -14.29 51.14
CA GLY A 335 6.08 -13.85 52.30
C GLY A 335 7.32 -13.01 51.95
N ALA A 336 7.58 -12.74 50.66
CA ALA A 336 8.58 -11.75 50.25
C ALA A 336 8.06 -10.33 50.56
N GLU A 337 8.71 -9.64 51.50
CA GLU A 337 8.49 -8.21 51.74
C GLU A 337 9.60 -7.39 51.07
N PRO A 338 9.26 -6.42 50.19
CA PRO A 338 7.93 -6.05 49.71
C PRO A 338 7.38 -6.95 48.58
N SER A 339 6.04 -7.00 48.45
CA SER A 339 5.33 -7.72 47.39
C SER A 339 5.79 -7.29 46.00
N LEU A 340 5.91 -8.26 45.08
CA LEU A 340 6.30 -8.00 43.69
C LEU A 340 5.26 -7.13 42.96
N PRO A 341 5.68 -6.03 42.31
CA PRO A 341 4.83 -5.29 41.40
C PRO A 341 4.39 -6.15 40.22
N ALA A 342 3.16 -5.97 39.74
CA ALA A 342 2.61 -6.75 38.62
C ALA A 342 3.48 -6.70 37.34
N SER A 343 4.12 -5.56 37.07
CA SER A 343 5.04 -5.41 35.93
C SER A 343 6.31 -6.26 36.07
N LEU A 344 6.82 -6.41 37.28
CA LEU A 344 7.99 -7.23 37.57
C LEU A 344 7.62 -8.72 37.52
N PHE A 345 6.48 -9.09 38.10
CA PHE A 345 5.95 -10.45 38.00
C PHE A 345 5.81 -10.89 36.53
N LYS A 346 5.23 -10.04 35.68
CA LYS A 346 5.12 -10.32 34.24
C LYS A 346 6.50 -10.44 33.57
N ALA A 347 7.47 -9.62 33.95
CA ALA A 347 8.82 -9.70 33.41
C ALA A 347 9.53 -11.00 33.79
N ILE A 348 9.40 -11.43 35.05
CA ILE A 348 9.91 -12.73 35.53
C ILE A 348 9.26 -13.87 34.75
N LEU A 349 7.92 -13.87 34.66
CA LEU A 349 7.18 -14.90 33.95
C LEU A 349 7.62 -15.04 32.48
N MET A 350 7.79 -13.91 31.78
CA MET A 350 8.25 -13.92 30.39
C MET A 350 9.72 -14.34 30.24
N ALA A 351 10.60 -13.89 31.12
CA ALA A 351 12.03 -14.23 31.08
C ALA A 351 12.27 -15.74 31.31
N LEU A 352 11.38 -16.39 32.05
CA LEU A 352 11.42 -17.82 32.34
C LEU A 352 10.65 -18.69 31.33
N SER A 353 10.05 -18.07 30.31
CA SER A 353 9.22 -18.76 29.32
C SER A 353 9.94 -19.01 27.99
N GLU A 354 9.55 -20.07 27.30
CA GLU A 354 9.97 -20.34 25.93
C GLU A 354 8.77 -20.86 25.13
N ARG A 355 8.74 -20.59 23.82
CA ARG A 355 7.69 -21.10 22.94
C ARG A 355 7.80 -22.61 22.79
N ASP A 356 6.68 -23.29 22.97
CA ASP A 356 6.61 -24.75 22.90
C ASP A 356 5.21 -25.18 22.46
N GLU A 357 5.05 -25.58 21.20
CA GLU A 357 3.76 -26.02 20.63
C GLU A 357 3.17 -27.26 21.33
N THR A 358 3.97 -27.96 22.14
CA THR A 358 3.49 -29.10 22.93
C THR A 358 2.98 -28.70 24.32
N ALA A 359 3.00 -27.40 24.66
CA ALA A 359 2.50 -26.85 25.90
C ALA A 359 1.01 -26.50 25.84
N ASP A 360 0.41 -26.24 27.00
CA ASP A 360 -0.98 -25.77 27.06
C ASP A 360 -1.06 -24.34 26.52
N ALA A 361 -2.13 -24.03 25.79
CA ALA A 361 -2.35 -22.68 25.27
C ALA A 361 -2.48 -21.69 26.44
N CYS A 362 -1.77 -20.57 26.33
CA CYS A 362 -1.94 -19.45 27.25
C CYS A 362 -3.31 -18.82 27.01
N THR A 363 -4.11 -18.64 28.06
CA THR A 363 -5.47 -18.07 27.93
C THR A 363 -5.67 -16.82 28.75
N ASP A 364 -6.44 -15.87 28.23
CA ASP A 364 -6.88 -14.70 28.99
C ASP A 364 -7.76 -15.10 30.20
N LYS A 365 -8.20 -14.11 30.99
CA LYS A 365 -9.07 -14.36 32.17
C LYS A 365 -10.44 -14.96 31.83
N LYS A 366 -10.84 -14.95 30.55
CA LYS A 366 -12.10 -15.51 30.06
C LYS A 366 -11.92 -16.92 29.48
N GLY A 367 -10.68 -17.42 29.44
CA GLY A 367 -10.35 -18.71 28.84
C GLY A 367 -10.14 -18.67 27.33
N ASN A 368 -10.09 -17.48 26.71
CA ASN A 368 -9.78 -17.37 25.29
C ASN A 368 -8.27 -17.50 25.08
N PRO A 369 -7.80 -18.22 24.05
CA PRO A 369 -6.38 -18.26 23.69
C PRO A 369 -5.80 -16.86 23.48
N GLU A 370 -4.62 -16.62 24.04
CA GLU A 370 -3.85 -15.41 23.77
C GLU A 370 -3.10 -15.57 22.44
N PRO A 371 -3.03 -14.51 21.62
CA PRO A 371 -2.35 -14.57 20.33
C PRO A 371 -0.82 -14.57 20.50
N ASP A 372 -0.13 -15.42 19.73
CA ASP A 372 1.31 -15.30 19.51
C ASP A 372 1.61 -14.30 18.40
N SER A 373 2.21 -13.15 18.76
CA SER A 373 2.54 -12.11 17.80
C SER A 373 3.53 -12.54 16.72
N ASP A 374 4.35 -13.57 16.97
CA ASP A 374 5.39 -14.01 16.03
C ASP A 374 4.84 -15.02 15.02
N LEU A 375 3.66 -15.59 15.30
CA LEU A 375 2.96 -16.51 14.42
C LEU A 375 1.73 -15.85 13.77
N ARG A 376 1.50 -14.55 14.01
CA ARG A 376 0.42 -13.78 13.39
C ARG A 376 0.66 -13.67 11.89
N ASP A 377 -0.38 -13.94 11.13
CA ASP A 377 -0.38 -13.78 9.68
C ASP A 377 -1.53 -12.87 9.20
N TYR A 378 -1.52 -12.54 7.91
CA TYR A 378 -2.55 -11.76 7.25
C TYR A 378 -2.96 -12.42 5.94
N GLU A 379 -4.26 -12.57 5.76
CA GLU A 379 -4.84 -13.09 4.54
C GLU A 379 -5.70 -12.01 3.88
N ASN A 380 -5.72 -12.00 2.54
CA ASN A 380 -6.56 -11.10 1.76
C ASN A 380 -7.71 -11.90 1.13
N VAL A 381 -8.90 -11.82 1.73
CA VAL A 381 -10.10 -12.51 1.27
C VAL A 381 -10.88 -11.57 0.34
N PRO A 382 -11.23 -11.94 -0.90
CA PRO A 382 -12.05 -11.11 -1.78
C PRO A 382 -13.35 -10.63 -1.08
N LEU A 383 -13.80 -9.40 -1.34
CA LEU A 383 -15.01 -8.85 -0.68
C LEU A 383 -16.29 -9.69 -0.91
N ARG A 384 -16.31 -10.47 -1.99
CA ARG A 384 -17.45 -11.32 -2.37
C ARG A 384 -17.43 -12.69 -1.69
N GLU A 385 -16.36 -13.03 -1.00
CA GLU A 385 -16.17 -14.34 -0.37
C GLU A 385 -16.39 -14.23 1.15
N ASP A 386 -17.02 -15.26 1.74
CA ASP A 386 -17.18 -15.34 3.18
C ASP A 386 -15.85 -15.72 3.85
N ILE A 387 -15.50 -14.97 4.91
CA ILE A 387 -14.24 -15.16 5.62
C ILE A 387 -14.14 -16.56 6.26
N ASN A 388 -15.25 -17.11 6.78
CA ASN A 388 -15.22 -18.42 7.42
C ASN A 388 -15.06 -19.54 6.39
N GLU A 389 -15.71 -19.41 5.23
CA GLU A 389 -15.53 -20.35 4.11
C GLU A 389 -14.08 -20.33 3.61
N TYR A 390 -13.49 -19.14 3.46
CA TYR A 390 -12.07 -19.01 3.09
C TYR A 390 -11.16 -19.65 4.16
N MET A 391 -11.37 -19.35 5.44
CA MET A 391 -10.58 -19.91 6.54
C MET A 391 -10.66 -21.44 6.56
N ALA A 392 -11.85 -22.03 6.38
CA ALA A 392 -12.05 -23.48 6.36
C ALA A 392 -11.35 -24.16 5.17
N ARG A 393 -11.24 -23.45 4.03
CA ARG A 393 -10.66 -23.97 2.79
C ARG A 393 -9.14 -23.82 2.74
N GLU A 394 -8.63 -22.65 3.10
CA GLU A 394 -7.23 -22.27 2.83
C GLU A 394 -6.35 -22.21 4.08
N VAL A 395 -6.91 -21.95 5.27
CA VAL A 395 -6.10 -21.70 6.49
C VAL A 395 -6.15 -22.88 7.47
N LEU A 396 -7.35 -23.24 7.92
CA LEU A 396 -7.55 -24.27 8.95
C LEU A 396 -7.03 -25.67 8.59
N PRO A 397 -6.97 -26.12 7.32
CA PRO A 397 -6.32 -27.38 6.96
C PRO A 397 -4.81 -27.41 7.26
N HIS A 398 -4.16 -26.25 7.27
CA HIS A 398 -2.73 -26.10 7.54
C HIS A 398 -2.46 -25.64 8.98
N VAL A 399 -3.36 -24.85 9.57
CA VAL A 399 -3.25 -24.30 10.92
C VAL A 399 -4.60 -24.43 11.65
N PRO A 400 -4.91 -25.62 12.22
CA PRO A 400 -6.25 -25.94 12.75
C PRO A 400 -6.73 -25.07 13.92
N ASP A 401 -5.81 -24.48 14.64
CA ASP A 401 -6.02 -23.73 15.87
C ASP A 401 -5.91 -22.21 15.66
N ALA A 402 -5.82 -21.78 14.40
CA ALA A 402 -5.89 -20.37 14.02
C ALA A 402 -7.31 -19.81 14.13
N TRP A 403 -7.41 -18.51 14.39
CA TRP A 403 -8.68 -17.78 14.33
C TRP A 403 -8.50 -16.38 13.74
N VAL A 404 -9.60 -15.76 13.32
CA VAL A 404 -9.60 -14.40 12.81
C VAL A 404 -9.84 -13.41 13.94
N ASP A 405 -8.98 -12.40 14.06
CA ASP A 405 -9.28 -11.21 14.86
C ASP A 405 -10.10 -10.21 14.02
N GLU A 406 -11.43 -10.33 14.13
CA GLU A 406 -12.38 -9.47 13.41
C GLU A 406 -12.18 -7.98 13.73
N SER A 407 -11.72 -7.64 14.95
CA SER A 407 -11.51 -6.24 15.35
C SER A 407 -10.36 -5.57 14.60
N LYS A 408 -9.45 -6.36 14.04
CA LYS A 408 -8.31 -5.91 13.22
C LYS A 408 -8.56 -6.07 11.72
N THR A 409 -9.70 -6.62 11.32
CA THR A 409 -10.02 -6.83 9.90
C THR A 409 -10.27 -5.48 9.23
N LYS A 410 -9.61 -5.26 8.10
CA LYS A 410 -9.71 -4.00 7.33
C LYS A 410 -10.10 -4.28 5.90
N VAL A 411 -10.86 -3.38 5.30
CA VAL A 411 -11.14 -3.43 3.86
C VAL A 411 -10.02 -2.72 3.11
N GLY A 412 -9.48 -3.39 2.09
CA GLY A 412 -8.52 -2.85 1.15
C GLY A 412 -9.07 -2.88 -0.28
N TYR A 413 -8.49 -2.05 -1.14
CA TYR A 413 -8.76 -2.06 -2.57
C TYR A 413 -7.44 -2.06 -3.34
N GLU A 414 -7.31 -2.98 -4.28
CA GLU A 414 -6.15 -3.11 -5.16
C GLU A 414 -6.57 -3.55 -6.57
N ILE A 415 -5.82 -3.10 -7.56
CA ILE A 415 -6.04 -3.41 -8.97
C ILE A 415 -4.79 -4.14 -9.47
N ASN A 416 -4.76 -5.46 -9.31
CA ASN A 416 -3.66 -6.27 -9.83
C ASN A 416 -3.80 -6.46 -11.35
N PHE A 417 -3.50 -5.40 -12.11
CA PHE A 417 -3.70 -5.36 -13.55
C PHE A 417 -3.05 -6.55 -14.27
N ASN A 418 -1.79 -6.83 -13.95
CA ASN A 418 -1.01 -7.90 -14.60
C ASN A 418 -1.61 -9.30 -14.36
N ARG A 419 -2.22 -9.55 -13.19
CA ARG A 419 -2.87 -10.83 -12.88
C ARG A 419 -4.01 -11.14 -13.85
N TYR A 420 -4.74 -10.13 -14.31
CA TYR A 420 -5.93 -10.32 -15.16
C TYR A 420 -5.61 -10.63 -16.62
N PHE A 421 -4.42 -10.23 -17.10
CA PHE A 421 -3.96 -10.45 -18.47
C PHE A 421 -2.83 -11.47 -18.56
N TYR A 422 -2.41 -12.05 -17.43
CA TYR A 422 -1.36 -13.07 -17.40
C TYR A 422 -1.78 -14.30 -18.20
N LYS A 423 -1.02 -14.59 -19.27
CA LYS A 423 -1.12 -15.83 -20.02
C LYS A 423 0.05 -16.72 -19.61
N TYR A 424 -0.24 -17.85 -18.97
CA TYR A 424 0.79 -18.83 -18.61
C TYR A 424 1.53 -19.28 -19.87
N THR A 425 2.83 -19.05 -19.89
CA THR A 425 3.71 -19.53 -20.95
C THR A 425 4.51 -20.68 -20.36
N PRO A 426 4.26 -21.94 -20.76
CA PRO A 426 5.05 -23.06 -20.26
C PRO A 426 6.52 -22.85 -20.64
N PRO A 427 7.46 -23.25 -19.78
CA PRO A 427 8.88 -23.23 -20.13
C PRO A 427 9.10 -24.05 -21.40
N GLN A 428 10.03 -23.60 -22.27
CA GLN A 428 10.41 -24.36 -23.46
C GLN A 428 10.92 -25.75 -23.05
N PRO A 429 10.58 -26.82 -23.80
CA PRO A 429 11.15 -28.14 -23.56
C PRO A 429 12.68 -28.09 -23.59
N LEU A 430 13.33 -28.88 -22.74
CA LEU A 430 14.78 -28.90 -22.58
C LEU A 430 15.48 -29.18 -23.92
N GLU A 431 14.89 -30.03 -24.76
CA GLU A 431 15.42 -30.42 -26.06
C GLU A 431 15.50 -29.23 -27.03
N VAL A 432 14.57 -28.28 -26.92
CA VAL A 432 14.57 -27.05 -27.72
C VAL A 432 15.66 -26.10 -27.23
N ILE A 433 15.80 -25.96 -25.91
CA ILE A 433 16.86 -25.15 -25.29
C ILE A 433 18.24 -25.68 -25.68
N GLU A 434 18.44 -27.00 -25.66
CA GLU A 434 19.70 -27.63 -26.07
C GLU A 434 20.01 -27.42 -27.56
N ALA A 435 18.99 -27.46 -28.43
CA ALA A 435 19.15 -27.18 -29.85
C ALA A 435 19.53 -25.72 -30.10
N ASP A 436 18.85 -24.78 -29.44
CA ASP A 436 19.14 -23.34 -29.53
C ASP A 436 20.53 -23.01 -28.99
N LEU A 437 20.95 -23.62 -27.87
CA LEU A 437 22.29 -23.47 -27.32
C LEU A 437 23.36 -23.94 -28.31
N LYS A 438 23.17 -25.08 -28.98
CA LYS A 438 24.10 -25.56 -30.01
C LYS A 438 24.20 -24.61 -31.20
N ILE A 439 23.09 -23.98 -31.59
CA ILE A 439 23.08 -22.97 -32.66
C ILE A 439 23.90 -21.76 -32.22
N ILE A 440 23.65 -21.22 -31.04
CA ILE A 440 24.38 -20.06 -30.48
C ILE A 440 25.86 -20.39 -30.30
N GLU A 441 26.21 -21.56 -29.77
CA GLU A 441 27.59 -22.02 -29.64
C GLU A 441 28.30 -22.06 -30.99
N LYS A 442 27.60 -22.52 -32.04
CA LYS A 442 28.13 -22.52 -33.41
C LYS A 442 28.30 -21.10 -33.94
N GLU A 443 27.32 -20.22 -33.77
CA GLU A 443 27.43 -18.81 -34.18
C GLU A 443 28.59 -18.10 -33.48
N ILE A 444 28.79 -18.35 -32.17
CA ILE A 444 29.92 -17.81 -31.42
C ILE A 444 31.25 -18.37 -31.94
N ALA A 445 31.32 -19.67 -32.24
CA ALA A 445 32.52 -20.29 -32.80
C ALA A 445 32.88 -19.71 -34.18
N ASP A 446 31.88 -19.58 -35.07
CA ASP A 446 32.05 -18.99 -36.41
C ASP A 446 32.52 -17.52 -36.30
N MET A 447 31.95 -16.73 -35.37
CA MET A 447 32.40 -15.36 -35.11
C MET A 447 33.83 -15.26 -34.56
N LEU A 448 34.28 -16.24 -33.77
CA LEU A 448 35.64 -16.26 -33.23
C LEU A 448 36.67 -16.68 -34.29
N GLU A 449 36.31 -17.56 -35.23
CA GLU A 449 37.16 -17.93 -36.36
C GLU A 449 37.37 -16.76 -37.34
N GLU A 450 36.38 -15.88 -37.53
CA GLU A 450 36.53 -14.68 -38.36
C GLU A 450 37.48 -13.61 -37.79
N VAL A 451 37.87 -13.72 -36.50
CA VAL A 451 38.71 -12.75 -35.79
C VAL A 451 40.18 -13.17 -35.69
N VAL A 452 40.55 -14.38 -36.16
CA VAL A 452 41.92 -14.94 -36.09
C VAL A 452 42.67 -14.83 -37.41
#